data_AF-A0A960SVG1-F1
#
_entry.id   AF-A0A960SVG1-F1
#
_cell.length_a   1.000
_cell.length_b   1.000
_cell.length_c   1.000
_cell.angle_alpha   90.00
_cell.angle_beta   90.00
_cell.angle_gamma   90.00
#
_symmetry.space_group_name_H-M   'P 1'
#
loop_
_entity.id
_entity.type
_entity.pdbx_description
1 polymer ?
#
loop_
_entity_poly.entity_id
_entity_poly.type
_entity_poly.pdbx_seq_one_letter_code
_entity_poly.pdbx_strand_id
1 'polypeptide(L)' 'MSLKGFHIVFVTVCTLLFAFLAVWSFGFAPDDFNLAKPLGVVSLVSLALMPVYAVYFLRKLRRAHI' A
#
# COMPACT_ATOMS: atom_id res chain seq x y z
N MET A 1 16.06 -4.75 -15.45
CA MET A 1 14.58 -4.81 -15.31
C MET A 1 14.00 -3.48 -15.78
N SER A 2 12.85 -3.47 -16.45
CA SER A 2 12.20 -2.19 -16.77
C SER A 2 11.72 -1.53 -15.46
N LEU A 3 11.84 -0.20 -15.38
CA LEU A 3 11.36 0.60 -14.25
C LEU A 3 9.89 0.30 -13.94
N LYS A 4 9.10 -0.03 -14.98
CA LYS A 4 7.69 -0.43 -14.91
C LYS A 4 7.50 -1.73 -14.10
N GLY A 5 8.30 -2.77 -14.37
CA GLY A 5 8.18 -4.07 -13.70
C GLY A 5 8.51 -3.99 -12.22
N PHE A 6 9.61 -3.32 -11.85
CA PHE A 6 9.97 -3.11 -10.45
C PHE A 6 8.89 -2.34 -9.68
N HIS A 7 8.34 -1.29 -10.29
CA HIS A 7 7.33 -0.46 -9.64
C HIS A 7 6.03 -1.21 -9.36
N ILE A 8 5.56 -2.04 -10.30
CA ILE A 8 4.34 -2.85 -10.11
C ILE A 8 4.53 -3.85 -8.97
N VAL A 9 5.68 -4.54 -8.92
CA VAL A 9 5.99 -5.48 -7.84
C VAL A 9 6.06 -4.74 -6.50
N PHE A 10 6.75 -3.61 -6.43
CA PHE A 10 6.84 -2.79 -5.23
C PHE A 10 5.46 -2.36 -4.70
N VAL A 11 4.62 -1.79 -5.57
CA VAL A 11 3.24 -1.40 -5.19
C VAL A 11 2.47 -2.61 -4.68
N THR A 12 2.59 -3.76 -5.34
CA THR A 12 1.85 -4.97 -4.97
C THR A 12 2.25 -5.46 -3.58
N VAL A 13 3.55 -5.54 -3.31
CA VAL A 13 4.09 -5.95 -2.00
C VAL A 13 3.66 -4.97 -0.91
N CYS A 14 3.76 -3.66 -1.15
CA CYS A 14 3.30 -2.65 -0.19
C CYS A 14 1.79 -2.73 0.07
N THR A 15 0.99 -2.92 -0.98
CA THR A 15 -0.47 -3.06 -0.87
C THR A 15 -0.83 -4.27 -0.02
N LEU A 16 -0.20 -5.43 -0.26
CA LEU A 16 -0.40 -6.64 0.54
C LEU A 16 0.04 -6.45 1.99
N LEU A 17 1.17 -5.77 2.23
CA LEU A 17 1.64 -5.45 3.57
C LEU A 17 0.63 -4.58 4.32
N PHE A 18 0.11 -3.52 3.71
CA PHE A 18 -0.88 -2.65 4.35
C PHE A 18 -2.23 -3.35 4.54
N ALA A 19 -2.63 -4.23 3.63
CA ALA A 19 -3.81 -5.06 3.81
C ALA A 19 -3.65 -5.98 5.03
N PHE A 20 -2.50 -6.64 5.14
CA PHE A 20 -2.16 -7.47 6.29
C PHE A 20 -2.16 -6.68 7.59
N LEU A 21 -1.50 -5.52 7.62
CA LEU A 21 -1.44 -4.67 8.82
C LEU A 21 -2.80 -4.13 9.23
N ALA A 22 -3.69 -3.80 8.28
CA ALA A 22 -5.06 -3.42 8.58
C ALA A 22 -5.85 -4.58 9.21
N VAL A 23 -5.78 -5.78 8.62
CA VAL A 23 -6.45 -6.98 9.17
C VAL A 23 -5.90 -7.33 10.55
N TRP A 24 -4.57 -7.31 10.71
CA TRP A 24 -3.93 -7.58 11.99
C TRP A 24 -4.33 -6.57 13.05
N SER A 25 -4.29 -5.27 12.72
CA SER A 25 -4.68 -4.19 13.62
C SER A 25 -6.09 -4.32 14.17
N PHE A 26 -7.08 -4.67 13.34
CA PHE A 26 -8.48 -4.71 13.75
C PHE A 26 -8.96 -6.09 14.20
N GLY A 27 -8.29 -7.18 13.78
CA GLY A 27 -8.72 -8.55 14.05
C GLY A 27 -7.87 -9.32 15.08
N PHE A 28 -6.60 -8.93 15.26
CA PHE A 28 -5.63 -9.74 16.01
C PHE A 28 -4.73 -8.94 16.95
N ALA A 29 -4.78 -7.61 16.92
CA ALA A 29 -3.91 -6.79 17.75
C ALA A 29 -4.27 -6.96 19.25
N PRO A 30 -3.26 -7.07 20.13
CA PRO A 30 -3.48 -7.11 21.57
C PRO A 30 -4.21 -5.85 22.07
N ASP A 31 -5.12 -6.01 23.03
CA ASP A 31 -5.94 -4.92 23.58
C ASP A 31 -5.10 -3.85 24.31
N ASP A 32 -3.92 -4.22 24.81
CA ASP A 32 -2.95 -3.33 25.47
C ASP A 32 -2.07 -2.56 24.47
N PHE A 33 -2.14 -2.89 23.18
CA PHE A 33 -1.38 -2.18 22.15
C PHE A 33 -2.10 -0.89 21.70
N ASN A 34 -1.83 0.20 22.41
CA ASN A 34 -2.40 1.54 22.13
C ASN A 34 -2.18 2.04 20.69
N LEU A 35 -1.19 1.51 19.97
CA LEU A 35 -0.90 1.86 18.59
C LEU A 35 -1.67 1.02 17.56
N ALA A 36 -2.39 -0.03 17.99
CA ALA A 36 -3.14 -0.92 17.10
C ALA A 36 -4.07 -0.12 16.18
N LYS A 37 -5.04 0.61 16.74
CA LYS A 37 -6.06 1.36 16.00
C LYS A 37 -5.48 2.42 15.06
N PRO A 38 -4.58 3.34 15.49
CA PRO A 38 -4.00 4.31 14.57
C PRO A 38 -3.19 3.65 13.45
N LEU A 39 -2.46 2.57 13.73
CA LEU A 39 -1.73 1.80 12.71
C LEU A 39 -2.70 1.17 11.69
N GLY A 40 -3.84 0.66 12.13
CA GLY A 40 -4.88 0.11 11.25
C GLY A 40 -5.50 1.16 10.33
N VAL A 41 -5.81 2.34 10.86
CA VAL A 41 -6.35 3.47 10.07
C VAL A 41 -5.32 3.92 9.03
N VAL A 42 -4.06 4.12 9.43
CA VAL A 42 -2.98 4.49 8.50
C VAL A 42 -2.78 3.41 7.44
N SER A 43 -2.89 2.14 7.81
CA SER A 43 -2.79 1.01 6.88
C SER A 43 -3.94 1.01 5.88
N LEU A 44 -5.18 1.28 6.30
CA LEU A 44 -6.34 1.40 5.38
C LEU A 44 -6.18 2.58 4.40
N VAL A 45 -5.74 3.73 4.89
CA VAL A 45 -5.48 4.90 4.04
C VAL A 45 -4.38 4.58 3.03
N SER A 46 -3.29 3.95 3.49
CA SER A 46 -2.17 3.57 2.63
C SER A 46 -2.58 2.51 1.60
N LEU A 47 -3.44 1.56 1.98
CA LEU A 47 -4.01 0.53 1.11
C LEU A 47 -4.82 1.14 -0.04
N ALA A 48 -5.57 2.20 0.23
CA ALA A 48 -6.32 2.91 -0.81
C ALA A 48 -5.43 3.81 -1.68
N LEU A 49 -4.41 4.46 -1.10
CA LEU A 49 -3.51 5.36 -1.81
C LEU A 49 -2.55 4.62 -2.76
N MET A 50 -2.11 3.42 -2.41
CA MET A 50 -1.11 2.67 -3.20
C MET A 50 -1.59 2.33 -4.64
N PRO A 51 -2.82 1.84 -4.85
CA PRO A 51 -3.39 1.66 -6.18
C PRO A 51 -3.52 2.97 -6.96
N VAL A 52 -3.92 4.06 -6.29
CA VAL A 52 -4.05 5.39 -6.91
C VAL A 52 -2.69 5.88 -7.41
N TYR A 53 -1.66 5.75 -6.57
CA TYR A 53 -0.29 6.08 -6.90
C TYR A 53 0.23 5.25 -8.09
N ALA A 54 -0.05 3.95 -8.10
CA ALA A 54 0.35 3.06 -9.19
C ALA A 54 -0.28 3.47 -10.54
N VAL A 55 -1.58 3.80 -10.54
CA VAL A 55 -2.27 4.30 -11.74
C VAL A 55 -1.68 5.64 -12.19
N TYR A 56 -1.42 6.55 -11.26
CA TYR A 56 -0.80 7.84 -11.57
C TYR A 56 0.60 7.66 -12.19
N PHE A 57 1.42 6.79 -11.62
CA PHE A 57 2.76 6.50 -12.12
C PHE A 57 2.74 5.87 -13.51
N LEU A 58 1.86 4.90 -13.75
CA LEU A 58 1.67 4.29 -15.07
C LEU A 58 1.20 5.30 -16.12
N ARG A 59 0.28 6.21 -15.74
CA ARG A 59 -0.16 7.33 -16.60
C ARG A 59 1.00 8.27 -16.92
N LYS A 60 1.82 8.60 -15.93
CA LYS A 60 3.00 9.48 -16.09
C LYS A 60 4.03 8.85 -17.03
N LEU A 61 4.34 7.57 -16.87
CA LEU A 61 5.26 6.86 -17.75
C LEU A 61 4.76 6.75 -19.19
N ARG A 62 3.45 6.53 -19.38
CA ARG A 62 2.84 6.52 -20.72
C ARG A 62 2.92 7.89 -21.40
N ARG A 63 2.68 8.98 -20.66
CA ARG A 63 2.79 10.35 -21.19
C ARG A 63 4.24 10.77 -21.47
N ALA A 64 5.19 10.28 -20.69
CA ALA A 64 6.61 10.61 -20.85
C ALA A 64 7.29 9.87 -22.02
N HIS A 65 6.59 8.94 -22.70
CA HIS A 65 7.08 8.16 -23.85
C HIS A 65 8.47 7.54 -23.65
N ILE A 66 8.75 7.07 -22.42
CA ILE A 66 9.93 6.27 -22.01
C ILE A 66 9.55 4.79 -21.90
#